data_AF-A0A1G9LJD3-F1
#
_entry.id   AF-A0A1G9LJD3-F1
#
_cell.length_a   1.000
_cell.length_b   1.000
_cell.length_c   1.000
_cell.angle_alpha   90.00
_cell.angle_beta   90.00
_cell.angle_gamma   90.00
#
_symmetry.space_group_name_H-M   'P 1'
#
loop_
_entity.id
_entity.type
_entity.pdbx_description
1 polymer ?
#
loop_
_entity_poly.entity_id
_entity_poly.type
_entity_poly.pdbx_seq_one_letter_code
_entity_poly.pdbx_strand_id
1 'polypeptide(L)' 'MSESGKPLSPVRPSGMEIIFLYPCPFCERSVPFVAPTRPVMVQCDSCRKNFPIVPVDEKLVRFYKTMLANGHAAIDPDFF' A
#
# COMPACT_ATOMS: atom_id res chain seq x y z
N MET A 1 -14.55 31.60 23.64
CA MET A 1 -13.66 31.44 22.48
C MET A 1 -14.51 30.88 21.35
N SER A 2 -14.81 31.71 20.36
CA SER A 2 -15.68 31.38 19.24
C SER A 2 -14.92 30.46 18.28
N GLU A 3 -15.25 29.17 18.23
CA GLU A 3 -14.76 28.29 17.17
C GLU A 3 -15.31 28.80 15.85
N SER A 4 -14.47 29.50 15.10
CA SER A 4 -14.74 29.86 13.72
C SER A 4 -14.73 28.58 12.90
N GLY A 5 -15.89 27.93 12.78
CA GLY A 5 -16.11 26.72 12.01
C GLY A 5 -15.94 26.96 10.51
N LYS A 6 -14.70 27.19 10.08
CA LYS A 6 -14.35 27.14 8.66
C LYS A 6 -14.55 25.69 8.20
N PRO A 7 -15.27 25.46 7.08
CA PRO A 7 -15.39 24.13 6.51
C PRO A 7 -14.01 23.53 6.26
N LEU A 8 -13.81 22.27 6.65
CA LEU A 8 -12.58 21.54 6.35
C LEU A 8 -12.51 21.32 4.84
N SER A 9 -11.44 21.81 4.21
CA SER A 9 -11.17 21.50 2.81
C SER A 9 -10.74 20.03 2.68
N PRO A 10 -11.11 19.35 1.58
CA PRO A 10 -10.61 18.00 1.29
C PRO A 10 -9.08 17.94 1.30
N VAL A 11 -8.54 16.88 1.90
CA VAL A 11 -7.09 16.65 2.01
C VAL A 11 -6.60 15.81 0.83
N ARG A 12 -5.51 16.24 0.19
CA ARG A 12 -4.89 15.51 -0.93
C ARG A 12 -4.01 14.36 -0.42
N PRO A 13 -3.83 13.27 -1.20
CA PRO A 13 -2.85 12.24 -0.88
C PRO A 13 -1.43 12.83 -0.77
N SER A 14 -0.66 12.37 0.22
CA SER A 14 0.75 12.75 0.43
C SER A 14 1.74 11.74 -0.18
N GLY A 15 1.27 10.58 -0.61
CA GLY A 15 2.11 9.50 -1.13
C GLY A 15 1.30 8.27 -1.54
N MET A 16 1.99 7.28 -2.11
CA MET A 16 1.38 6.01 -2.54
C MET A 16 2.29 4.83 -2.20
N GLU A 17 1.66 3.76 -1.73
CA GLU A 17 2.29 2.46 -1.53
C GLU A 17 1.53 1.37 -2.29
N ILE A 18 2.24 0.32 -2.71
CA ILE A 18 1.67 -0.81 -3.46
C ILE A 18 1.63 -2.02 -2.54
N ILE A 19 0.44 -2.63 -2.43
CA ILE A 19 0.21 -3.80 -1.59
C ILE A 19 0.14 -5.04 -2.46
N PHE A 20 0.90 -6.07 -2.09
CA PHE A 20 0.87 -7.39 -2.68
C PHE A 20 0.27 -8.38 -1.70
N LEU A 21 -0.51 -9.32 -2.23
CA LEU A 21 -1.25 -10.31 -1.46
C LEU A 21 -0.58 -11.69 -1.65
N TYR A 22 -0.17 -12.30 -0.55
CA TYR A 22 0.46 -13.62 -0.55
C TYR A 22 -0.43 -14.62 0.17
N PRO A 23 -0.82 -15.74 -0.48
CA PRO A 23 -1.58 -16.79 0.20
C PRO A 23 -0.68 -17.50 1.22
N CYS A 24 -1.15 -17.58 2.46
CA CYS A 24 -0.50 -18.35 3.50
C CYS A 24 -0.55 -19.85 3.14
N PRO A 25 0.59 -20.57 3.06
CA PRO A 25 0.61 -21.96 2.65
C PRO A 25 0.01 -22.92 3.69
N PHE A 26 -0.38 -22.43 4.87
CA PHE A 26 -0.89 -23.27 5.97
C PHE A 26 -2.39 -23.10 6.25
N CYS A 27 -2.95 -21.93 5.94
CA CYS A 27 -4.36 -21.61 6.22
C CYS A 27 -5.01 -20.83 5.08
N GLU A 28 -4.33 -20.69 3.94
CA GLU A 28 -4.79 -20.08 2.68
C GLU A 28 -5.19 -18.59 2.75
N ARG A 29 -5.11 -17.98 3.93
CA ARG A 29 -5.39 -16.57 4.13
C ARG A 29 -4.49 -15.71 3.26
N SER A 30 -5.10 -14.73 2.60
CA SER A 30 -4.41 -13.70 1.83
C SER A 30 -3.75 -12.68 2.78
N VAL A 31 -2.42 -12.65 2.82
CA VAL A 31 -1.65 -11.78 3.73
C VAL A 31 -1.08 -10.59 2.95
N PRO A 32 -1.41 -9.34 3.32
CA PRO A 32 -0.95 -8.15 2.61
C PRO A 32 0.47 -7.72 3.04
N PHE A 33 1.31 -7.36 2.08
CA PHE A 33 2.63 -6.76 2.31
C PHE A 33 2.86 -5.56 1.40
N VAL A 34 3.50 -4.52 1.94
CA VAL A 34 3.89 -3.33 1.18
C VAL A 34 5.15 -3.66 0.38
N ALA A 35 5.00 -3.78 -0.93
CA ALA A 35 6.07 -3.95 -1.94
C ALA A 35 7.36 -4.64 -1.42
N PRO A 36 7.32 -5.92 -1.01
CA PRO A 36 8.50 -6.61 -0.46
C PRO A 36 9.53 -6.90 -1.56
N THR A 37 10.53 -6.03 -1.75
CA THR A 37 11.52 -6.14 -2.84
C THR A 37 12.72 -7.03 -2.53
N ARG A 38 12.74 -7.67 -1.37
CA ARG A 38 13.81 -8.58 -0.93
C ARG A 38 13.20 -9.89 -0.44
N PRO A 39 13.89 -11.04 -0.55
CA PRO A 39 13.44 -12.28 0.07
C PRO A 39 13.34 -12.11 1.59
N VAL A 40 12.19 -12.44 2.17
CA VAL A 40 11.98 -12.34 3.62
C VAL A 40 11.12 -13.51 4.13
N MET A 41 11.31 -13.86 5.40
CA MET A 41 10.37 -14.69 6.15
C MET A 41 9.28 -13.80 6.73
N VAL A 42 8.03 -14.09 6.42
CA VAL A 42 6.88 -13.36 6.96
C VAL A 42 6.09 -14.24 7.92
N GLN A 43 5.31 -13.62 8.79
CA GLN A 43 4.40 -14.31 9.69
C GLN A 43 2.95 -14.11 9.23
N CYS A 44 2.18 -15.20 9.11
CA CYS A 44 0.74 -15.10 8.87
C CYS A 44 0.04 -14.44 10.07
N ASP A 45 -0.78 -13.43 9.81
CA ASP A 45 -1.58 -12.71 10.81
C ASP A 45 -2.64 -13.60 11.48
N SER A 46 -3.11 -14.65 10.79
CA SER A 46 -4.14 -15.58 11.31
C SER A 46 -3.56 -16.81 12.00
N CYS A 47 -2.77 -17.64 11.30
CA CYS A 47 -2.30 -18.91 11.86
C CYS A 47 -0.92 -18.80 12.54
N ARG A 48 -0.30 -17.61 12.55
CA ARG A 48 0.98 -17.29 13.22
C ARG A 48 2.20 -18.07 12.73
N LYS A 49 2.05 -18.91 11.71
CA LYS A 49 3.16 -19.66 11.10
C LYS A 49 3.97 -18.74 10.18
N ASN A 50 5.28 -19.00 10.13
CA ASN A 50 6.21 -18.27 9.28
C ASN A 50 6.38 -18.98 7.94
N PHE A 51 6.46 -18.23 6.85
CA PHE A 51 6.73 -18.74 5.51
C PHE A 51 7.57 -17.75 4.70
N PRO A 52 8.41 -18.22 3.76
CA PRO A 52 9.12 -17.34 2.85
C PRO A 52 8.18 -16.79 1.78
N ILE A 53 8.45 -15.58 1.32
CA ILE A 53 7.76 -15.00 0.16
C ILE A 53 8.73 -14.65 -0.97
N VAL A 54 8.24 -14.72 -2.19
CA VAL A 54 8.98 -14.27 -3.38
C VAL A 54 8.99 -12.74 -3.41
N PRO A 55 10.16 -12.10 -3.60
CA PRO A 55 10.23 -10.65 -3.72
C PRO A 55 9.54 -10.14 -4.98
N VAL A 56 9.01 -8.93 -4.90
CA VAL A 56 8.52 -8.18 -6.07
C VAL A 56 9.64 -7.41 -6.74
N ASP A 57 9.50 -7.12 -8.03
CA ASP A 57 10.49 -6.32 -8.77
C ASP A 57 10.46 -4.86 -8.33
N GLU A 58 11.59 -4.38 -7.79
CA GLU A 58 11.78 -3.00 -7.37
C GLU A 58 11.62 -2.00 -8.52
N LYS A 59 12.06 -2.35 -9.74
CA LYS A 59 11.94 -1.45 -10.90
C LYS A 59 10.49 -1.20 -11.26
N LEU A 60 9.68 -2.26 -11.21
CA LEU A 60 8.24 -2.19 -11.45
C LEU A 60 7.53 -1.36 -10.38
N VAL A 61 7.87 -1.55 -9.09
CA VAL A 61 7.32 -0.73 -7.99
C VAL A 61 7.68 0.75 -8.19
N ARG A 62 8.94 1.05 -8.53
CA ARG A 62 9.38 2.42 -8.83
C ARG A 62 8.66 3.00 -10.05
N PHE A 63 8.47 2.21 -11.11
CA PHE A 63 7.76 2.63 -12.30
C PHE A 63 6.35 3.12 -11.97
N TYR A 64 5.56 2.32 -11.23
CA TYR A 64 4.20 2.72 -10.83
C TYR A 64 4.19 3.97 -9.96
N LYS A 65 5.10 4.06 -8.98
CA LYS A 65 5.21 5.25 -8.14
C LYS A 65 5.54 6.49 -8.96
N THR A 66 6.47 6.41 -9.91
CA THR A 66 6.80 7.53 -10.80
C THR A 66 5.62 7.89 -11.71
N MET A 67 5.00 6.90 -12.35
CA MET A 67 3.89 7.08 -13.30
C MET A 67 2.71 7.82 -12.67
N LEU A 68 2.40 7.52 -11.41
CA LEU A 68 1.28 8.15 -10.68
C LEU A 68 1.70 9.37 -9.86
N ALA A 69 2.90 9.93 -10.11
CA ALA A 69 3.46 11.02 -9.32
C ALA A 69 3.34 10.76 -7.82
N ASN A 70 3.73 9.55 -7.40
CA ASN A 70 3.61 9.03 -6.04
C ASN A 70 2.19 9.14 -5.44
N GLY A 71 1.15 8.93 -6.26
CA GLY A 71 -0.26 9.00 -5.86
C GLY A 71 -0.93 10.35 -6.08
N HIS A 72 -0.17 11.41 -6.37
CA HIS A 72 -0.76 12.72 -6.64
C HIS A 72 -1.59 12.74 -7.93
N ALA A 73 -1.22 11.93 -8.93
CA ALA A 73 -1.98 11.81 -10.17
C ALA A 73 -3.20 10.87 -10.06
N ALA A 74 -3.42 10.24 -8.90
CA ALA A 74 -4.55 9.34 -8.69
C ALA A 74 -5.80 10.07 -8.15
N ILE A 75 -5.74 11.40 -7.99
CA ILE A 75 -6.89 12.20 -7.58
C ILE A 75 -7.85 12.31 -8.76
N ASP A 76 -9.14 12.11 -8.49
CA ASP A 76 -10.20 12.29 -9.48
C ASP A 76 -10.18 13.72 -10.05
N PRO A 77 -10.00 13.89 -11.38
CA PRO A 77 -9.94 15.22 -11.99
C PRO A 77 -11.27 15.98 -11.90
N ASP A 78 -12.40 15.29 -11.78
CA ASP A 78 -13.73 15.89 -11.69
C ASP A 78 -14.08 16.33 -10.26
N PHE A 79 -13.22 16.05 -9.28
CA PHE A 79 -13.43 16.43 -7.88
C PHE A 79 -13.23 17.93 -7.62
N PHE A 80 -12.53 18.65 -8.51
CA PHE A 80 -12.18 20.07 -8.33
C PHE A 80 -12.89 21.00 -9.31
#